data_AF-A0A3G1A8Y4-F1
#
_entry.id   AF-A0A3G1A8Y4-F1
#
_cell.length_a   1.000
_cell.length_b   1.000
_cell.length_c   1.000
_cell.angle_alpha   90.00
_cell.angle_beta   90.00
_cell.angle_gamma   90.00
#
_symmetry.space_group_name_H-M   'P 1'
#
loop_
_entity.id
_entity.type
_entity.pdbx_description
1 polymer ?
#
loop_
_entity_poly.entity_id
_entity_poly.type
_entity_poly.pdbx_seq_one_letter_code
_entity_poly.pdbx_strand_id
1 'polypeptide(L)'
;MQWKILLVALVFVVVLASALFFFVFKPKLPGLAQLAQLKRSMIVARIEASQGGRVLANGTETAAWNSTRPFTLVLEAKPGECHVFDHWLVNGTRLEGEMLSLTIAGNTTVSAVYRRLSYKLSVLSNASWGLLAFNVSTVQLPFEAEVPCGATVRLALLPGSNETHSFTPIGFLFNGTPAGTETEIHVQGNMSIEAVYKVETHVLLIETNAPGVKVLVDGQEVTLPARIQRARPFTVTIQAPPFIKVNDTFAWGSSEFQAQDYIRGVLSWITFATGQTPIHVEEAEKTIRVYYHPLYSTGGGVYVTPLYGKVSVQGNTIVTGSSIYYAVNIILPPNWTKARVTVEASNALSAGLLYPYSQETSYVYNVASAKVDAQGRVCSSLTVVFEVVRNPASAHVLSYYCNGCEVNPREFYAQGFWNFGEGNKQYLGRLLVVTGDGSIVRIQVEVNG
;
A
#
# COMPACT_ATOMS: atom_id res chain seq x y z
N MET A 1 19.38 52.33 27.49
CA MET A 1 20.32 51.18 27.49
C MET A 1 21.73 51.54 26.98
N GLN A 2 22.07 52.81 26.75
CA GLN A 2 23.37 53.22 26.15
C GLN A 2 24.46 53.62 27.15
N TRP A 3 24.17 53.88 28.43
CA TRP A 3 25.19 54.33 29.38
C TRP A 3 26.12 53.21 29.88
N LYS A 4 25.65 51.96 29.89
CA LYS A 4 26.45 50.80 30.31
C LYS A 4 27.55 50.42 29.32
N ILE A 5 27.40 50.76 28.04
CA ILE A 5 28.40 50.47 27.00
C ILE A 5 29.57 51.48 27.06
N LEU A 6 29.28 52.72 27.46
CA LEU A 6 30.28 53.80 27.56
C LEU A 6 31.26 53.56 28.74
N LEU A 7 30.80 52.93 29.81
CA LEU A 7 31.61 52.64 30.99
C LEU A 7 32.57 51.46 30.79
N VAL A 8 32.18 50.45 29.98
CA VAL A 8 33.04 49.31 29.64
C VAL A 8 34.15 49.72 28.66
N ALA A 9 33.85 50.61 27.71
CA ALA A 9 34.85 51.15 26.79
C ALA A 9 35.92 51.99 27.51
N LEU A 10 35.52 52.79 28.50
CA LEU A 10 36.46 53.64 29.26
C LEU A 10 37.44 52.80 30.11
N VAL A 11 36.97 51.70 30.72
CA VAL A 11 37.83 50.78 31.48
C VAL A 11 38.85 50.10 30.57
N PHE A 12 38.46 49.70 29.37
CA PHE A 12 39.39 49.09 28.40
C PHE A 12 40.49 50.05 27.95
N VAL A 13 40.17 51.33 27.73
CA VAL A 13 41.16 52.35 27.34
C VAL A 13 42.14 52.64 28.49
N VAL A 14 41.68 52.68 29.74
CA VAL A 14 42.55 52.90 30.91
C VAL A 14 43.47 51.70 31.17
N VAL A 15 42.98 50.47 30.97
CA VAL A 15 43.80 49.25 31.12
C VAL A 15 44.84 49.16 30.00
N LEU A 16 44.49 49.47 28.74
CA LEU A 16 45.46 49.48 27.64
C LEU A 16 46.52 50.58 27.80
N ALA A 17 46.12 51.78 28.24
CA ALA A 17 47.07 52.88 28.49
C ALA A 17 48.03 52.56 29.65
N SER A 18 47.54 51.88 30.69
CA SER A 18 48.38 51.45 31.83
C SER A 18 49.35 50.33 31.45
N ALA A 19 48.93 49.40 30.59
CA ALA A 19 49.81 48.35 30.07
C ALA A 19 50.91 48.90 29.15
N LEU A 20 50.60 49.91 28.31
CA LEU A 20 51.60 50.58 27.47
C LEU A 20 52.58 51.43 28.31
N PHE A 21 52.11 52.10 29.36
CA PHE A 21 52.97 52.88 30.25
C PHE A 21 53.99 51.99 30.99
N PHE A 22 53.59 50.79 31.39
CA PHE A 22 54.49 49.80 32.01
C PHE A 22 55.54 49.22 31.03
N PHE A 23 55.24 49.19 29.73
CA PHE A 23 56.18 48.70 28.72
C PHE A 23 57.17 49.76 28.24
N VAL A 24 56.80 51.05 28.26
CA VAL A 24 57.65 52.15 27.77
C VAL A 24 58.61 52.68 28.85
N PHE A 25 58.24 52.63 30.14
CA PHE A 25 59.07 53.12 31.25
C PHE A 25 59.66 52.00 32.11
N LYS A 26 60.42 51.07 31.51
CA LYS A 26 61.32 50.23 32.30
C LYS A 26 62.58 51.02 32.68
N PRO A 27 62.83 51.31 33.97
CA PRO A 27 64.08 51.95 34.38
C PRO A 27 65.25 51.01 34.12
N LYS A 28 66.21 51.47 33.31
CA LYS A 28 67.54 50.86 33.20
C LYS A 28 68.29 51.11 34.51
N LEU A 29 68.35 50.12 35.39
CA LEU A 29 69.33 50.09 36.48
C LEU A 29 70.70 49.67 35.91
N PRO A 30 71.77 50.47 36.11
CA PRO A 30 73.12 50.07 35.79
C PRO A 30 73.81 49.38 36.97
N GLY A 31 74.50 48.29 36.67
CA GLY A 31 75.78 47.96 37.33
C GLY A 31 75.71 47.23 38.67
N LEU A 32 75.56 45.91 38.62
CA LEU A 32 76.26 44.99 39.52
C LEU A 32 76.70 43.77 38.71
N ALA A 33 77.92 43.85 38.21
CA ALA A 33 78.64 42.72 37.65
C ALA A 33 79.19 41.84 38.78
N GLN A 34 79.42 40.58 38.43
CA GLN A 34 80.23 39.58 39.14
C GLN A 34 79.60 38.89 40.36
N LEU A 35 78.87 37.81 40.05
CA LEU A 35 79.23 36.48 40.54
C LEU A 35 78.93 35.47 39.42
N ALA A 36 79.98 35.10 38.69
CA ALA A 36 79.94 34.00 37.73
C ALA A 36 79.77 32.69 38.49
N GLN A 37 78.52 32.36 38.84
CA GLN A 37 78.15 31.02 39.24
C GLN A 37 77.96 30.24 37.94
N LEU A 38 78.82 29.25 37.73
CA LEU A 38 78.78 28.31 36.61
C LEU A 38 77.42 27.59 36.60
N LYS A 39 76.39 28.22 36.00
CA LYS A 39 75.03 27.70 35.90
C LYS A 39 75.09 26.52 34.92
N ARG A 40 75.34 25.32 35.45
CA ARG A 40 75.26 24.07 34.68
C ARG A 40 73.94 24.08 33.91
N SER A 41 74.03 24.00 32.58
CA SER A 41 72.88 23.88 31.69
C SER A 41 72.10 22.63 32.08
N MET A 42 70.94 22.82 32.71
CA MET A 42 70.03 21.73 33.05
C MET A 42 69.35 21.29 31.75
N ILE A 43 69.58 20.05 31.36
CA ILE A 43 68.92 19.38 30.25
C ILE A 43 67.57 18.87 30.77
N VAL A 44 66.47 19.27 30.12
CA VAL A 44 65.11 18.87 30.49
C VAL A 44 64.46 18.10 29.35
N ALA A 45 63.99 16.89 29.64
CA ALA A 45 63.07 16.15 28.77
C ALA A 45 61.64 16.35 29.28
N ARG A 46 60.75 16.86 28.45
CA ARG A 46 59.30 16.92 28.72
C ARG A 46 58.61 15.77 28.02
N ILE A 47 57.76 15.08 28.75
CA ILE A 47 57.08 13.87 28.29
C ILE A 47 55.59 14.15 28.33
N GLU A 48 54.97 14.06 27.18
CA GLU A 48 53.56 14.35 26.99
C GLU A 48 52.85 13.15 26.37
N ALA A 49 51.58 12.98 26.70
CA ALA A 49 50.69 12.02 26.07
C ALA A 49 49.52 12.81 25.49
N SER A 50 49.23 12.59 24.22
CA SER A 50 47.96 13.03 23.64
C SER A 50 46.78 12.29 24.29
N GLN A 51 45.55 12.75 24.04
CA GLN A 51 44.37 12.09 24.59
C GLN A 51 44.30 10.62 24.14
N GLY A 52 44.02 9.71 25.07
CA GLY A 52 43.81 8.29 24.77
C GLY A 52 44.92 7.35 25.21
N GLY A 53 45.89 7.78 26.02
CA GLY A 53 46.87 6.88 26.60
C GLY A 53 47.77 7.55 27.63
N ARG A 54 48.80 6.83 28.06
CA ARG A 54 49.83 7.29 28.99
C ARG A 54 51.21 6.80 28.59
N VAL A 55 52.24 7.52 29.01
CA VAL A 55 53.64 7.21 28.70
C VAL A 55 54.38 6.80 29.96
N LEU A 56 55.09 5.68 29.91
CA LEU A 56 56.02 5.25 30.95
C LEU A 56 57.44 5.59 30.51
N ALA A 57 58.16 6.36 31.34
CA ALA A 57 59.56 6.68 31.14
C ALA A 57 60.41 5.89 32.13
N ASN A 58 61.27 5.01 31.61
CA ASN A 58 62.05 4.05 32.40
C ASN A 58 61.17 3.24 33.38
N GLY A 59 59.96 2.87 32.94
CA GLY A 59 58.99 2.14 33.76
C GLY A 59 58.15 2.99 34.73
N THR A 60 58.34 4.31 34.77
CA THR A 60 57.61 5.23 35.67
C THR A 60 56.86 6.32 34.92
N GLU A 61 55.61 6.59 35.31
CA GLU A 61 54.79 7.67 34.74
C GLU A 61 55.30 9.02 35.28
N THR A 62 56.04 9.76 34.45
CA THR A 62 56.69 11.02 34.84
C THR A 62 56.59 12.04 33.70
N ALA A 63 56.17 13.26 34.01
CA ALA A 63 55.96 14.32 33.01
C ALA A 63 57.26 15.03 32.59
N ALA A 64 58.32 14.93 33.39
CA ALA A 64 59.60 15.53 33.07
C ALA A 64 60.78 14.79 33.72
N TRP A 65 61.92 14.79 33.03
CA TRP A 65 63.22 14.34 33.54
C TRP A 65 64.23 15.46 33.40
N ASN A 66 65.08 15.64 34.40
CA ASN A 66 66.13 16.65 34.39
C ASN A 66 67.50 16.05 34.73
N SER A 67 68.53 16.54 34.06
CA SER A 67 69.92 16.12 34.30
C SER A 67 70.89 17.24 33.93
N THR A 68 72.12 17.16 34.44
CA THR A 68 73.22 18.06 34.04
C THR A 68 74.19 17.38 33.05
N ARG A 69 73.95 16.11 32.70
CA ARG A 69 74.70 15.33 31.70
C ARG A 69 73.72 14.61 30.76
N PRO A 70 74.12 14.29 29.52
CA PRO A 70 73.30 13.48 28.64
C PRO A 70 72.86 12.17 29.31
N PHE A 71 71.61 11.77 29.10
CA PHE A 71 71.03 10.57 29.70
C PHE A 71 70.11 9.87 28.71
N THR A 72 69.87 8.58 28.92
CA THR A 72 68.99 7.79 28.05
C THR A 72 67.62 7.62 28.70
N LEU A 73 66.56 7.84 27.93
CA LEU A 73 65.18 7.54 28.29
C LEU A 73 64.69 6.38 27.43
N VAL A 74 64.11 5.36 28.09
CA VAL A 74 63.30 4.33 27.44
C VAL A 74 61.85 4.69 27.69
N LEU A 75 61.14 5.03 26.61
CA LEU A 75 59.75 5.45 26.63
C LEU A 75 58.88 4.31 26.11
N GLU A 76 57.79 4.02 26.81
CA GLU A 76 56.81 3.02 26.44
C GLU A 76 55.42 3.68 26.38
N ALA A 77 54.76 3.57 25.23
CA ALA A 77 53.39 4.03 25.09
C ALA A 77 52.42 2.95 25.59
N LYS A 78 51.53 3.32 26.52
CA LYS A 78 50.41 2.49 26.98
C LYS A 78 49.09 3.12 26.49
N PRO A 79 48.52 2.65 25.37
CA PRO A 79 47.21 3.10 24.94
C PRO A 79 46.14 2.81 25.99
N GLY A 80 45.19 3.73 26.14
CA GLY A 80 43.99 3.53 26.93
C GLY A 80 42.90 2.79 26.14
N GLU A 81 41.75 2.57 26.76
CA GLU A 81 40.60 1.96 26.08
C GLU A 81 40.24 2.76 24.81
N CYS A 82 39.84 2.04 23.76
CA CYS A 82 39.45 2.62 22.47
C CYS A 82 40.53 3.38 21.69
N HIS A 83 41.81 3.25 22.07
CA HIS A 83 42.91 3.93 21.40
C HIS A 83 44.04 2.95 21.07
N VAL A 84 44.77 3.26 20.01
CA VAL A 84 46.02 2.60 19.63
C VAL A 84 47.12 3.62 19.56
N PHE A 85 48.34 3.19 19.85
CA PHE A 85 49.51 4.03 19.61
C PHE A 85 49.67 4.26 18.10
N ASP A 86 49.91 5.51 17.71
CA ASP A 86 50.15 5.89 16.31
C ASP A 86 51.63 6.19 16.08
N HIS A 87 52.19 7.20 16.76
CA HIS A 87 53.61 7.55 16.63
C HIS A 87 54.11 8.41 17.80
N TRP A 88 55.43 8.62 17.86
CA TRP A 88 56.06 9.60 18.75
C TRP A 88 56.38 10.89 17.99
N LEU A 89 56.27 12.03 18.67
CA LEU A 89 56.78 13.32 18.21
C LEU A 89 57.92 13.77 19.12
N VAL A 90 59.15 13.76 18.61
CA VAL A 90 60.34 14.25 19.31
C VAL A 90 60.73 15.60 18.71
N ASN A 91 60.54 16.68 19.46
CA ASN A 91 60.72 18.05 18.99
C ASN A 91 60.00 18.32 17.65
N GLY A 92 58.81 17.74 17.47
CA GLY A 92 58.02 17.85 16.24
C GLY A 92 58.41 16.89 15.12
N THR A 93 59.47 16.09 15.29
CA THR A 93 59.86 15.04 14.33
C THR A 93 59.14 13.74 14.67
N ARG A 94 58.46 13.16 13.66
CA ARG A 94 57.75 11.88 13.80
C ARG A 94 58.73 10.71 13.86
N LEU A 95 58.57 9.86 14.86
CA LEU A 95 59.31 8.60 15.04
C LEU A 95 58.33 7.45 15.28
N GLU A 96 58.67 6.28 14.75
CA GLU A 96 57.85 5.06 14.80
C GLU A 96 58.37 4.07 15.87
N GLY A 97 57.49 3.18 16.32
CA GLY A 97 57.79 2.12 17.30
C GLY A 97 57.17 2.36 18.68
N GLU A 98 56.52 1.34 19.25
CA GLU A 98 55.81 1.43 20.53
C GLU A 98 56.73 1.71 21.74
N MET A 99 57.98 1.25 21.64
CA MET A 99 59.04 1.55 22.58
C MET A 99 60.11 2.40 21.90
N LEU A 100 60.46 3.52 22.53
CA LEU A 100 61.41 4.48 21.99
C LEU A 100 62.56 4.70 22.97
N SER A 101 63.79 4.46 22.52
CA SER A 101 65.01 4.73 23.28
C SER A 101 65.70 5.96 22.73
N LEU A 102 65.84 7.01 23.54
CA LEU A 102 66.45 8.28 23.14
C LEU A 102 67.57 8.69 24.09
N THR A 103 68.69 9.15 23.53
CA THR A 103 69.72 9.86 24.29
C THR A 103 69.43 11.36 24.27
N ILE A 104 69.10 11.91 25.43
CA ILE A 104 68.76 13.31 25.62
C ILE A 104 70.03 14.08 25.95
N ALA A 105 70.57 14.82 24.97
CA ALA A 105 71.74 15.69 25.15
C ALA A 105 71.38 17.19 25.29
N GLY A 106 70.10 17.55 25.10
CA GLY A 106 69.58 18.91 25.18
C GLY A 106 68.09 18.93 25.47
N ASN A 107 67.50 20.12 25.65
CA ASN A 107 66.08 20.24 25.95
C ASN A 107 65.23 19.60 24.85
N THR A 108 64.41 18.64 25.24
CA THR A 108 63.66 17.81 24.29
C THR A 108 62.22 17.65 24.77
N THR A 109 61.27 17.81 23.87
CA THR A 109 59.87 17.47 24.11
C THR A 109 59.55 16.19 23.35
N VAL A 110 59.04 15.20 24.05
CA VAL A 110 58.58 13.94 23.48
C VAL A 110 57.10 13.79 23.75
N SER A 111 56.31 13.56 22.71
CA SER A 111 54.85 13.37 22.82
C SER A 111 54.43 12.04 22.20
N ALA A 112 53.69 11.21 22.94
CA ALA A 112 53.03 10.03 22.38
C ALA A 112 51.71 10.44 21.73
N VAL A 113 51.55 10.13 20.45
CA VAL A 113 50.33 10.35 19.69
C VAL A 113 49.53 9.06 19.64
N TYR A 114 48.29 9.12 20.12
CA TYR A 114 47.34 8.02 20.07
C TYR A 114 46.24 8.32 19.05
N ARG A 115 45.75 7.28 18.37
CA ARG A 115 44.62 7.36 17.46
C ARG A 115 43.45 6.58 18.04
N ARG A 116 42.26 7.19 18.02
CA ARG A 116 41.02 6.52 18.43
C ARG A 116 40.63 5.47 17.40
N LEU A 117 40.30 4.27 17.86
CA LEU A 117 39.78 3.20 17.02
C LEU A 117 38.39 3.59 16.50
N SER A 118 38.09 3.17 15.27
CA SER A 118 36.74 3.25 14.69
C SER A 118 36.33 1.85 14.27
N TYR A 119 35.06 1.54 14.50
CA TYR A 119 34.48 0.24 14.19
C TYR A 119 33.37 0.39 13.16
N LYS A 120 33.20 -0.66 12.35
CA LYS A 120 32.14 -0.72 11.36
C LYS A 120 30.83 -1.13 12.05
N LEU A 121 29.81 -0.31 11.86
CA LEU A 121 28.42 -0.62 12.19
C LEU A 121 27.68 -0.94 10.90
N SER A 122 27.08 -2.13 10.81
CA SER A 122 26.20 -2.54 9.74
C SER A 122 24.79 -2.76 10.28
N VAL A 123 23.79 -2.14 9.66
CA VAL A 123 22.39 -2.37 9.94
C VAL A 123 21.75 -2.95 8.67
N LEU A 124 21.50 -4.25 8.72
CA LEU A 124 20.78 -5.00 7.70
C LEU A 124 19.28 -4.89 7.93
N SER A 125 18.47 -5.19 6.91
CA SER A 125 17.02 -5.22 7.08
C SER A 125 16.35 -6.24 6.19
N ASN A 126 15.22 -6.77 6.65
CA ASN A 126 14.31 -7.55 5.82
C ASN A 126 13.54 -6.69 4.80
N ALA A 127 13.58 -5.36 4.92
CA ALA A 127 13.03 -4.41 3.97
C ALA A 127 14.13 -3.49 3.41
N SER A 128 14.45 -3.62 2.11
CA SER A 128 15.53 -2.88 1.41
C SER A 128 15.31 -1.37 1.25
N TRP A 129 14.25 -0.84 1.83
CA TRP A 129 13.87 0.57 1.82
C TRP A 129 13.27 1.02 3.16
N GLY A 130 13.52 0.24 4.22
CA GLY A 130 13.19 0.64 5.58
C GLY A 130 13.94 1.91 5.99
N LEU A 131 13.35 2.68 6.89
CA LEU A 131 13.89 3.97 7.34
C LEU A 131 14.43 3.86 8.77
N LEU A 132 15.71 4.16 8.93
CA LEU A 132 16.40 4.18 10.21
C LEU A 132 16.71 5.63 10.59
N ALA A 133 16.34 6.04 11.79
CA ALA A 133 16.95 7.20 12.44
C ALA A 133 18.27 6.75 13.08
N PHE A 134 19.38 7.20 12.51
CA PHE A 134 20.73 7.04 13.04
C PHE A 134 21.12 8.36 13.71
N ASN A 135 21.13 8.37 15.04
CA ASN A 135 21.19 9.57 15.86
C ASN A 135 20.06 10.56 15.52
N VAL A 136 20.38 11.67 14.87
CA VAL A 136 19.42 12.73 14.47
C VAL A 136 19.13 12.71 12.98
N SER A 137 19.74 11.81 12.21
CA SER A 137 19.61 11.76 10.76
C SER A 137 18.82 10.53 10.32
N THR A 138 17.91 10.72 9.40
CA THR A 138 17.18 9.62 8.76
C THR A 138 17.98 9.09 7.59
N VAL A 139 18.18 7.77 7.57
CA VAL A 139 18.89 7.02 6.52
C VAL A 139 18.03 5.85 6.05
N GLN A 140 18.27 5.40 4.82
CA GLN A 140 17.61 4.22 4.26
C GLN A 140 18.46 2.97 4.52
N LEU A 141 17.79 1.84 4.76
CA LEU A 141 18.42 0.54 4.97
C LEU A 141 18.64 -0.21 3.64
N PRO A 142 19.70 -1.05 3.53
CA PRO A 142 20.73 -1.31 4.53
C PRO A 142 21.66 -0.11 4.72
N PHE A 143 22.19 0.05 5.93
CA PHE A 143 23.03 1.18 6.32
C PHE A 143 24.35 0.73 6.90
N GLU A 144 25.45 1.37 6.50
CA GLU A 144 26.78 1.14 7.06
C GLU A 144 27.44 2.46 7.45
N ALA A 145 28.11 2.49 8.60
CA ALA A 145 28.87 3.64 9.06
C ALA A 145 30.11 3.23 9.86
N GLU A 146 31.15 4.06 9.84
CA GLU A 146 32.25 3.97 10.79
C GLU A 146 31.94 4.82 12.03
N VAL A 147 32.04 4.20 13.20
CA VAL A 147 31.72 4.84 14.47
C VAL A 147 32.92 4.76 15.42
N PRO A 148 33.35 5.85 16.07
CA PRO A 148 34.44 5.82 17.03
C PRO A 148 34.15 4.86 18.20
N CYS A 149 35.16 4.10 18.62
CA CYS A 149 35.06 3.23 19.78
C CYS A 149 34.67 4.03 21.04
N GLY A 150 33.77 3.47 21.84
CA GLY A 150 33.22 4.07 23.05
C GLY A 150 32.15 5.13 22.79
N ALA A 151 31.77 5.36 21.53
CA ALA A 151 30.63 6.22 21.23
C ALA A 151 29.30 5.51 21.55
N THR A 152 28.32 6.30 21.98
CA THR A 152 26.93 5.85 22.09
C THR A 152 26.15 6.32 20.87
N VAL A 153 25.48 5.39 20.21
CA VAL A 153 24.67 5.64 19.01
C VAL A 153 23.21 5.35 19.33
N ARG A 154 22.32 6.25 18.91
CA ARG A 154 20.87 6.03 18.97
C ARG A 154 20.36 5.47 17.64
N LEU A 155 19.57 4.43 17.70
CA LEU A 155 18.92 3.80 16.56
C LEU A 155 17.43 3.76 16.80
N ALA A 156 16.63 4.26 15.85
CA ALA A 156 15.19 4.09 15.88
C ALA A 156 14.65 3.71 14.50
N LEU A 157 13.84 2.65 14.43
CA LEU A 157 13.14 2.26 13.21
C LEU A 157 11.93 3.16 13.01
N LEU A 158 11.84 3.78 11.83
CA LEU A 158 10.72 4.65 11.46
C LEU A 158 9.74 3.90 10.55
N PRO A 159 8.42 4.12 10.68
CA PRO A 159 7.45 3.60 9.74
C PRO A 159 7.49 4.38 8.42
N GLY A 160 6.98 3.76 7.36
CA GLY A 160 6.84 4.44 6.08
C GLY A 160 6.04 3.63 5.08
N SER A 161 5.87 4.20 3.89
CA SER A 161 5.16 3.56 2.80
C SER A 161 5.60 4.16 1.47
N ASN A 162 5.58 3.33 0.42
CA ASN A 162 5.62 3.79 -0.96
C ASN A 162 4.22 3.61 -1.59
N GLU A 163 4.12 3.60 -2.92
CA GLU A 163 2.83 3.44 -3.60
C GLU A 163 2.17 2.07 -3.34
N THR A 164 2.97 1.01 -3.21
CA THR A 164 2.49 -0.39 -3.24
C THR A 164 2.60 -1.12 -1.90
N HIS A 165 3.49 -0.68 -1.01
CA HIS A 165 3.79 -1.35 0.25
C HIS A 165 3.89 -0.33 1.39
N SER A 166 3.46 -0.75 2.57
CA SER A 166 3.80 -0.08 3.83
C SER A 166 4.73 -0.94 4.66
N PHE A 167 5.55 -0.32 5.47
CA PHE A 167 6.36 -1.01 6.45
C PHE A 167 6.14 -0.40 7.84
N THR A 168 5.95 -1.29 8.80
CA THR A 168 5.77 -0.94 10.21
C THR A 168 6.91 -1.57 11.02
N PRO A 169 7.65 -0.81 11.83
CA PRO A 169 8.71 -1.34 12.67
C PRO A 169 8.22 -2.48 13.58
N ILE A 170 8.96 -3.58 13.63
CA ILE A 170 8.78 -4.63 14.64
C ILE A 170 9.82 -4.48 15.74
N GLY A 171 11.09 -4.29 15.35
CA GLY A 171 12.20 -4.14 16.29
C GLY A 171 13.55 -4.48 15.67
N PHE A 172 14.60 -4.41 16.49
CA PHE A 172 15.93 -4.87 16.11
C PHE A 172 16.19 -6.30 16.58
N LEU A 173 17.06 -7.03 15.88
CA LEU A 173 17.68 -8.27 16.36
C LEU A 173 19.17 -8.05 16.54
N PHE A 174 19.64 -8.28 17.77
CA PHE A 174 21.05 -8.25 18.15
C PHE A 174 21.53 -9.69 18.32
N ASN A 175 22.30 -10.20 17.36
CA ASN A 175 22.74 -11.61 17.36
C ASN A 175 21.57 -12.58 17.60
N GLY A 176 20.42 -12.32 16.95
CA GLY A 176 19.19 -13.12 17.10
C GLY A 176 18.32 -12.78 18.32
N THR A 177 18.77 -11.89 19.21
CA THR A 177 17.99 -11.48 20.39
C THR A 177 17.12 -10.25 20.06
N PRO A 178 15.80 -10.30 20.26
CA PRO A 178 14.92 -9.19 19.95
C PRO A 178 15.09 -8.02 20.91
N ALA A 179 15.07 -6.82 20.33
CA ALA A 179 15.04 -5.54 21.03
C ALA A 179 13.89 -4.68 20.50
N GLY A 180 13.59 -3.59 21.21
CA GLY A 180 12.54 -2.65 20.82
C GLY A 180 12.79 -1.98 19.46
N THR A 181 11.87 -1.10 19.06
CA THR A 181 11.97 -0.31 17.82
C THR A 181 12.93 0.87 17.94
N GLU A 182 13.34 1.20 19.17
CA GLU A 182 14.34 2.21 19.50
C GLU A 182 15.32 1.64 20.52
N THR A 183 16.61 1.96 20.35
CA THR A 183 17.68 1.46 21.21
C THR A 183 18.92 2.35 21.17
N GLU A 184 19.70 2.33 22.24
CA GLU A 184 21.02 2.96 22.31
C GLU A 184 22.07 1.87 22.41
N ILE A 185 23.12 1.97 21.58
CA ILE A 185 24.20 1.00 21.55
C ILE A 185 25.53 1.67 21.86
N HIS A 186 26.36 0.98 22.64
CA HIS A 186 27.72 1.40 22.96
C HIS A 186 28.71 0.64 22.08
N VAL A 187 29.47 1.35 21.24
CA VAL A 187 30.31 0.73 20.20
C VAL A 187 31.67 0.32 20.78
N GLN A 188 31.86 -0.98 21.04
CA GLN A 188 33.15 -1.53 21.52
C GLN A 188 33.87 -2.44 20.51
N GLY A 189 33.23 -2.72 19.38
CA GLY A 189 33.75 -3.55 18.29
C GLY A 189 32.89 -3.39 17.03
N ASN A 190 33.23 -4.14 15.98
CA ASN A 190 32.39 -4.23 14.79
C ASN A 190 31.04 -4.87 15.16
N MET A 191 29.95 -4.28 14.67
CA MET A 191 28.59 -4.74 14.99
C MET A 191 27.76 -4.91 13.73
N SER A 192 26.95 -5.96 13.71
CA SER A 192 25.91 -6.21 12.71
C SER A 192 24.57 -6.34 13.41
N ILE A 193 23.60 -5.53 13.00
CA ILE A 193 22.26 -5.47 13.59
C ILE A 193 21.26 -5.74 12.47
N GLU A 194 20.19 -6.48 12.76
CA GLU A 194 19.10 -6.68 11.81
C GLU A 194 17.90 -5.84 12.23
N ALA A 195 17.42 -5.00 11.33
CA ALA A 195 16.19 -4.22 11.47
C ALA A 195 15.02 -4.99 10.87
N VAL A 196 14.01 -5.29 11.69
CA VAL A 196 12.85 -6.07 11.28
C VAL A 196 11.63 -5.18 11.13
N TYR A 197 11.04 -5.23 9.94
CA TYR A 197 9.78 -4.57 9.59
C TYR A 197 8.70 -5.58 9.23
N LYS A 198 7.45 -5.25 9.58
CA LYS A 198 6.27 -5.86 8.99
C LYS A 198 6.00 -5.13 7.67
N VAL A 199 6.17 -5.83 6.55
CA VAL A 199 5.85 -5.27 5.22
C VAL A 199 4.47 -5.76 4.83
N GLU A 200 3.57 -4.82 4.53
CA GLU A 200 2.20 -5.08 4.15
C GLU A 200 1.90 -4.50 2.78
N THR A 201 1.03 -5.17 2.05
CA THR A 201 0.47 -4.71 0.79
C THR A 201 -0.98 -5.14 0.72
N HIS A 202 -1.82 -4.30 0.12
CA HIS A 202 -3.24 -4.56 -0.05
C HIS A 202 -3.51 -4.61 -1.56
N VAL A 203 -4.11 -5.70 -2.00
CA VAL A 203 -4.34 -6.00 -3.41
C VAL A 203 -5.82 -6.21 -3.65
N LEU A 204 -6.36 -5.57 -4.68
CA LEU A 204 -7.67 -5.88 -5.24
C LEU A 204 -7.49 -6.53 -6.60
N LEU A 205 -7.95 -7.77 -6.72
CA LEU A 205 -8.08 -8.49 -7.98
C LEU A 205 -9.51 -8.34 -8.48
N ILE A 206 -9.64 -7.82 -9.70
CA ILE A 206 -10.94 -7.63 -10.36
C ILE A 206 -10.99 -8.56 -11.56
N GLU A 207 -11.80 -9.60 -11.45
CA GLU A 207 -12.04 -10.56 -12.53
C GLU A 207 -13.31 -10.24 -13.31
N THR A 208 -13.47 -10.87 -14.47
CA THR A 208 -14.71 -10.82 -15.24
C THR A 208 -14.90 -12.07 -16.09
N ASN A 209 -16.15 -12.41 -16.39
CA ASN A 209 -16.49 -13.41 -17.39
C ASN A 209 -16.66 -12.84 -18.81
N ALA A 210 -16.62 -11.52 -18.97
CA ALA A 210 -16.72 -10.82 -20.26
C ALA A 210 -15.32 -10.36 -20.72
N PRO A 211 -14.65 -11.08 -21.64
CA PRO A 211 -13.26 -10.80 -21.99
C PRO A 211 -13.06 -9.41 -22.58
N GLY A 212 -12.04 -8.70 -22.11
CA GLY A 212 -11.66 -7.38 -22.62
C GLY A 212 -12.62 -6.24 -22.25
N VAL A 213 -13.56 -6.48 -21.33
CA VAL A 213 -14.44 -5.42 -20.83
C VAL A 213 -13.63 -4.32 -20.15
N LYS A 214 -14.06 -3.08 -20.36
CA LYS A 214 -13.53 -1.91 -19.67
C LYS A 214 -14.51 -1.45 -18.61
N VAL A 215 -13.99 -1.16 -17.42
CA VAL A 215 -14.74 -0.60 -16.29
C VAL A 215 -14.08 0.71 -15.86
N LEU A 216 -14.78 1.54 -15.11
CA LEU A 216 -14.18 2.71 -14.47
C LEU A 216 -13.77 2.35 -13.04
N VAL A 217 -12.53 2.62 -12.67
CA VAL A 217 -11.99 2.50 -11.31
C VAL A 217 -11.60 3.90 -10.86
N ASP A 218 -12.27 4.42 -9.84
CA ASP A 218 -12.12 5.81 -9.38
C ASP A 218 -12.26 6.83 -10.54
N GLY A 219 -13.13 6.52 -11.52
CA GLY A 219 -13.38 7.32 -12.72
C GLY A 219 -12.40 7.09 -13.87
N GLN A 220 -11.34 6.30 -13.68
CA GLN A 220 -10.37 5.97 -14.74
C GLN A 220 -10.73 4.66 -15.44
N GLU A 221 -10.66 4.64 -16.78
CA GLU A 221 -10.91 3.44 -17.57
C GLU A 221 -9.82 2.38 -17.36
N VAL A 222 -10.23 1.16 -17.00
CA VAL A 222 -9.37 0.00 -16.76
C VAL A 222 -9.94 -1.22 -17.49
N THR A 223 -9.08 -1.97 -18.18
CA THR A 223 -9.47 -3.23 -18.85
C THR A 223 -9.34 -4.40 -17.88
N LEU A 224 -10.33 -5.30 -17.85
CA LEU A 224 -10.33 -6.48 -16.97
C LEU A 224 -9.73 -7.73 -17.65
N PRO A 225 -9.06 -8.64 -16.91
CA PRO A 225 -8.84 -8.59 -15.45
C PRO A 225 -7.83 -7.51 -15.04
N ALA A 226 -8.01 -6.96 -13.84
CA ALA A 226 -7.17 -5.87 -13.32
C ALA A 226 -6.67 -6.17 -11.90
N ARG A 227 -5.48 -5.65 -11.59
CA ARG A 227 -4.86 -5.74 -10.27
C ARG A 227 -4.52 -4.34 -9.77
N ILE A 228 -5.15 -3.93 -8.68
CA ILE A 228 -4.89 -2.65 -8.03
C ILE A 228 -4.16 -2.94 -6.72
N GLN A 229 -3.01 -2.29 -6.52
CA GLN A 229 -2.19 -2.50 -5.35
C GLN A 229 -1.94 -1.17 -4.65
N ARG A 230 -2.13 -1.12 -3.33
CA ARG A 230 -1.82 0.06 -2.51
C ARG A 230 -1.15 -0.37 -1.19
N ALA A 231 -0.37 0.55 -0.63
CA ALA A 231 0.37 0.30 0.61
C ALA A 231 -0.52 0.09 1.85
N ARG A 232 -1.71 0.71 1.89
CA ARG A 232 -2.60 0.71 3.06
C ARG A 232 -3.99 0.22 2.66
N PRO A 233 -4.84 -0.16 3.64
CA PRO A 233 -6.25 -0.37 3.38
C PRO A 233 -6.83 0.78 2.57
N PHE A 234 -7.61 0.45 1.56
CA PHE A 234 -8.08 1.44 0.61
C PHE A 234 -9.50 1.15 0.14
N THR A 235 -10.15 2.19 -0.37
CA THR A 235 -11.44 2.09 -1.04
C THR A 235 -11.26 2.48 -2.49
N VAL A 236 -11.85 1.71 -3.40
CA VAL A 236 -12.01 2.09 -4.81
C VAL A 236 -13.48 2.06 -5.18
N THR A 237 -13.92 3.01 -5.99
CA THR A 237 -15.25 2.96 -6.59
C THR A 237 -15.14 2.35 -7.97
N ILE A 238 -15.87 1.27 -8.21
CA ILE A 238 -15.89 0.58 -9.50
C ILE A 238 -17.24 0.80 -10.15
N GLN A 239 -17.23 1.17 -11.43
CA GLN A 239 -18.42 1.30 -12.25
C GLN A 239 -18.30 0.40 -13.48
N ALA A 240 -19.22 -0.55 -13.59
CA ALA A 240 -19.34 -1.47 -14.70
C ALA A 240 -20.39 -0.92 -15.69
N PRO A 241 -20.10 -0.89 -17.01
CA PRO A 241 -21.11 -0.52 -18.00
C PRO A 241 -22.29 -1.49 -17.94
N PRO A 242 -23.54 -1.00 -18.02
CA PRO A 242 -24.71 -1.87 -17.91
C PRO A 242 -24.87 -2.82 -19.10
N PHE A 243 -24.28 -2.46 -20.25
CA PHE A 243 -24.45 -3.15 -21.53
C PHE A 243 -23.21 -2.96 -22.42
N ILE A 244 -22.73 -4.04 -23.03
CA ILE A 244 -21.56 -4.09 -23.90
C ILE A 244 -21.93 -4.88 -25.14
N LYS A 245 -22.14 -4.19 -26.26
CA LYS A 245 -22.37 -4.85 -27.55
C LYS A 245 -21.07 -5.46 -28.05
N VAL A 246 -21.06 -6.76 -28.30
CA VAL A 246 -19.90 -7.46 -28.90
C VAL A 246 -20.06 -7.51 -30.42
N ASN A 247 -21.26 -7.90 -30.88
CA ASN A 247 -21.65 -7.88 -32.29
C ASN A 247 -23.18 -7.73 -32.39
N ASP A 248 -23.76 -7.95 -33.58
CA ASP A 248 -25.20 -7.77 -33.79
C ASP A 248 -26.07 -8.84 -33.13
N THR A 249 -25.52 -10.02 -32.85
CA THR A 249 -26.26 -11.15 -32.26
C THR A 249 -25.94 -11.38 -30.78
N PHE A 250 -24.88 -10.78 -30.26
CA PHE A 250 -24.37 -11.03 -28.93
C PHE A 250 -23.91 -9.75 -28.21
N ALA A 251 -24.26 -9.66 -26.93
CA ALA A 251 -23.83 -8.62 -26.02
C ALA A 251 -23.63 -9.20 -24.61
N TRP A 252 -22.90 -8.49 -23.78
CA TRP A 252 -22.86 -8.70 -22.34
C TRP A 252 -23.72 -7.63 -21.67
N GLY A 253 -24.49 -7.99 -20.64
CA GLY A 253 -25.26 -7.00 -19.90
C GLY A 253 -25.56 -7.43 -18.48
N SER A 254 -26.39 -6.66 -17.80
CA SER A 254 -26.80 -6.96 -16.42
C SER A 254 -25.59 -7.12 -15.48
N SER A 255 -24.66 -6.17 -15.51
CA SER A 255 -23.42 -6.24 -14.73
C SER A 255 -23.70 -6.36 -13.22
N GLU A 256 -23.08 -7.35 -12.59
CA GLU A 256 -23.18 -7.65 -11.16
C GLU A 256 -21.78 -7.71 -10.54
N PHE A 257 -21.62 -7.12 -9.36
CA PHE A 257 -20.41 -7.28 -8.57
C PHE A 257 -20.60 -8.46 -7.61
N GLN A 258 -19.69 -9.42 -7.71
CA GLN A 258 -19.70 -10.65 -6.93
C GLN A 258 -18.42 -10.77 -6.10
N ALA A 259 -18.56 -11.30 -4.89
CA ALA A 259 -17.44 -11.68 -4.03
C ALA A 259 -17.59 -13.15 -3.62
N GLN A 260 -16.48 -13.81 -3.29
CA GLN A 260 -16.53 -15.17 -2.75
C GLN A 260 -16.95 -15.14 -1.29
N ASP A 261 -17.91 -15.98 -0.93
CA ASP A 261 -18.37 -16.16 0.45
C ASP A 261 -18.93 -17.59 0.63
N TYR A 262 -19.08 -18.03 1.87
CA TYR A 262 -19.50 -19.39 2.21
C TYR A 262 -21.02 -19.47 2.39
N ILE A 263 -21.71 -20.02 1.39
CA ILE A 263 -23.13 -20.37 1.50
C ILE A 263 -23.23 -21.84 1.89
N ARG A 264 -23.79 -22.13 3.08
CA ARG A 264 -24.01 -23.51 3.56
C ARG A 264 -22.74 -24.38 3.50
N GLY A 265 -21.58 -23.79 3.81
CA GLY A 265 -20.28 -24.48 3.82
C GLY A 265 -19.61 -24.64 2.45
N VAL A 266 -20.20 -24.10 1.38
CA VAL A 266 -19.62 -24.13 0.03
C VAL A 266 -19.21 -22.72 -0.40
N LEU A 267 -17.93 -22.55 -0.75
CA LEU A 267 -17.43 -21.29 -1.31
C LEU A 267 -18.12 -20.98 -2.64
N SER A 268 -18.87 -19.88 -2.66
CA SER A 268 -19.75 -19.50 -3.76
C SER A 268 -19.56 -18.02 -4.11
N TRP A 269 -19.84 -17.65 -5.34
CA TRP A 269 -19.90 -16.24 -5.75
C TRP A 269 -21.26 -15.65 -5.36
N ILE A 270 -21.25 -14.60 -4.55
CA ILE A 270 -22.45 -13.89 -4.10
C ILE A 270 -22.46 -12.50 -4.70
N THR A 271 -23.55 -12.15 -5.39
CA THR A 271 -23.79 -10.79 -5.86
C THR A 271 -24.08 -9.87 -4.67
N PHE A 272 -23.32 -8.78 -4.54
CA PHE A 272 -23.48 -7.81 -3.46
C PHE A 272 -23.81 -6.39 -3.95
N ALA A 273 -23.61 -6.09 -5.24
CA ALA A 273 -23.93 -4.79 -5.83
C ALA A 273 -24.10 -4.85 -7.35
N THR A 274 -24.56 -3.76 -7.96
CA THR A 274 -24.72 -3.59 -9.41
C THR A 274 -24.36 -2.19 -9.87
N GLY A 275 -23.98 -2.04 -11.14
CA GLY A 275 -23.71 -0.74 -11.76
C GLY A 275 -22.45 -0.06 -11.21
N GLN A 276 -22.57 0.58 -10.05
CA GLN A 276 -21.48 1.29 -9.38
C GLN A 276 -21.45 0.95 -7.89
N THR A 277 -20.28 0.63 -7.34
CA THR A 277 -20.14 0.31 -5.91
C THR A 277 -18.75 0.65 -5.36
N PRO A 278 -18.65 1.13 -4.11
CA PRO A 278 -17.38 1.22 -3.40
C PRO A 278 -16.94 -0.16 -2.90
N ILE A 279 -15.66 -0.48 -3.07
CA ILE A 279 -15.02 -1.70 -2.60
C ILE A 279 -13.96 -1.34 -1.56
N HIS A 280 -14.18 -1.80 -0.33
CA HIS A 280 -13.22 -1.66 0.76
C HIS A 280 -12.26 -2.87 0.79
N VAL A 281 -10.96 -2.59 0.76
CA VAL A 281 -9.87 -3.57 0.75
C VAL A 281 -9.06 -3.37 2.03
N GLU A 282 -9.36 -4.18 3.04
CA GLU A 282 -8.69 -4.18 4.35
C GLU A 282 -7.74 -5.36 4.53
N GLU A 283 -7.99 -6.42 3.76
CA GLU A 283 -7.20 -7.64 3.71
C GLU A 283 -6.03 -7.52 2.73
N ALA A 284 -5.03 -8.39 2.89
CA ALA A 284 -3.84 -8.37 2.03
C ALA A 284 -4.19 -8.59 0.55
N GLU A 285 -5.18 -9.45 0.29
CA GLU A 285 -5.70 -9.69 -1.05
C GLU A 285 -7.22 -9.90 -1.01
N LYS A 286 -7.94 -9.08 -1.78
CA LYS A 286 -9.37 -9.19 -2.00
C LYS A 286 -9.63 -9.50 -3.47
N THR A 287 -10.48 -10.47 -3.74
CA THR A 287 -10.90 -10.81 -5.10
C THR A 287 -12.38 -10.54 -5.26
N ILE A 288 -12.71 -9.79 -6.31
CA ILE A 288 -14.09 -9.58 -6.76
C ILE A 288 -14.22 -9.97 -8.22
N ARG A 289 -15.46 -10.18 -8.65
CA ARG A 289 -15.80 -10.47 -10.04
C ARG A 289 -16.87 -9.50 -10.52
N VAL A 290 -16.63 -8.89 -11.67
CA VAL A 290 -17.66 -8.21 -12.45
C VAL A 290 -18.27 -9.22 -13.41
N TYR A 291 -19.43 -9.75 -13.02
CA TYR A 291 -20.16 -10.76 -13.77
C TYR A 291 -21.15 -10.10 -14.72
N TYR A 292 -21.21 -10.59 -15.96
CA TYR A 292 -22.18 -10.19 -16.96
C TYR A 292 -23.01 -11.38 -17.41
N HIS A 293 -24.29 -11.15 -17.64
CA HIS A 293 -25.16 -12.14 -18.25
C HIS A 293 -25.01 -12.08 -19.79
N PRO A 294 -24.92 -13.23 -20.47
CA PRO A 294 -24.89 -13.27 -21.92
C PRO A 294 -26.25 -12.87 -22.49
N LEU A 295 -26.26 -11.86 -23.36
CA LEU A 295 -27.44 -11.34 -24.03
C LEU A 295 -27.40 -11.70 -25.51
N TYR A 296 -28.46 -12.32 -26.02
CA TYR A 296 -28.59 -12.68 -27.44
C TYR A 296 -29.61 -11.75 -28.11
N SER A 297 -29.27 -11.17 -29.27
CA SER A 297 -30.21 -10.29 -29.97
C SER A 297 -31.22 -11.09 -30.80
N THR A 298 -32.48 -10.68 -30.77
CA THR A 298 -33.54 -11.16 -31.67
C THR A 298 -33.82 -10.17 -32.81
N GLY A 299 -32.99 -9.14 -32.97
CA GLY A 299 -33.22 -8.00 -33.87
C GLY A 299 -33.99 -6.84 -33.21
N GLY A 300 -34.08 -5.69 -33.90
CA GLY A 300 -34.88 -4.54 -33.45
C GLY A 300 -34.44 -3.90 -32.11
N GLY A 301 -33.20 -4.15 -31.66
CA GLY A 301 -32.72 -3.71 -30.35
C GLY A 301 -33.27 -4.52 -29.16
N VAL A 302 -33.89 -5.68 -29.43
CA VAL A 302 -34.35 -6.63 -28.41
C VAL A 302 -33.25 -7.62 -28.09
N TYR A 303 -33.04 -7.86 -26.80
CA TYR A 303 -32.07 -8.81 -26.28
C TYR A 303 -32.73 -9.80 -25.34
N VAL A 304 -32.20 -11.02 -25.28
CA VAL A 304 -32.69 -12.09 -24.41
C VAL A 304 -31.57 -12.69 -23.58
N THR A 305 -31.87 -13.01 -22.33
CA THR A 305 -31.01 -13.84 -21.45
C THR A 305 -31.85 -14.89 -20.73
N PRO A 306 -31.38 -16.16 -20.66
CA PRO A 306 -32.05 -17.16 -19.85
C PRO A 306 -31.96 -16.80 -18.37
N LEU A 307 -33.06 -16.97 -17.63
CA LEU A 307 -33.04 -17.00 -16.16
C LEU A 307 -32.88 -18.46 -15.68
N TYR A 308 -33.56 -19.40 -16.34
CA TYR A 308 -33.40 -20.83 -16.12
C TYR A 308 -33.31 -21.59 -17.45
N GLY A 309 -32.50 -22.64 -17.47
CA GLY A 309 -32.34 -23.53 -18.63
C GLY A 309 -31.49 -22.93 -19.75
N LYS A 310 -31.48 -23.63 -20.89
CA LYS A 310 -30.76 -23.20 -22.11
C LYS A 310 -31.72 -22.43 -23.01
N VAL A 311 -31.28 -21.28 -23.47
CA VAL A 311 -31.97 -20.46 -24.49
C VAL A 311 -31.07 -20.38 -25.72
N SER A 312 -31.69 -20.43 -26.89
CA SER A 312 -31.06 -20.13 -28.19
C SER A 312 -31.94 -19.17 -28.96
N VAL A 313 -31.35 -18.42 -29.90
CA VAL A 313 -32.09 -17.51 -30.78
C VAL A 313 -31.99 -18.03 -32.21
N GLN A 314 -33.14 -18.19 -32.86
CA GLN A 314 -33.28 -18.63 -34.24
C GLN A 314 -34.02 -17.53 -35.03
N GLY A 315 -33.26 -16.65 -35.68
CA GLY A 315 -33.82 -15.44 -36.30
C GLY A 315 -34.40 -14.51 -35.24
N ASN A 316 -35.71 -14.23 -35.31
CA ASN A 316 -36.46 -13.44 -34.34
C ASN A 316 -37.15 -14.28 -33.25
N THR A 317 -36.93 -15.60 -33.26
CA THR A 317 -37.59 -16.54 -32.34
C THR A 317 -36.61 -17.01 -31.28
N ILE A 318 -36.98 -16.84 -30.02
CA ILE A 318 -36.27 -17.36 -28.85
C ILE A 318 -36.75 -18.79 -28.64
N VAL A 319 -35.84 -19.75 -28.52
CA VAL A 319 -36.16 -21.16 -28.30
C VAL A 319 -35.56 -21.62 -26.98
N THR A 320 -36.39 -22.09 -26.05
CA THR A 320 -35.94 -22.71 -24.80
C THR A 320 -35.82 -24.22 -24.99
N GLY A 321 -34.85 -24.83 -24.29
CA GLY A 321 -34.74 -26.29 -24.23
C GLY A 321 -35.93 -26.96 -23.52
N SER A 322 -35.95 -28.30 -23.55
CA SER A 322 -36.90 -29.11 -22.78
C SER A 322 -36.62 -28.96 -21.27
N SER A 323 -37.40 -28.11 -20.62
CA SER A 323 -37.44 -27.96 -19.16
C SER A 323 -38.90 -28.01 -18.73
N ILE A 324 -39.18 -28.49 -17.51
CA ILE A 324 -40.54 -28.43 -16.98
C ILE A 324 -40.95 -26.97 -16.73
N TYR A 325 -39.98 -26.12 -16.40
CA TYR A 325 -40.17 -24.69 -16.12
C TYR A 325 -39.21 -23.85 -16.97
N TYR A 326 -39.71 -22.79 -17.58
CA TYR A 326 -38.91 -21.80 -18.28
C TYR A 326 -39.09 -20.41 -17.67
N ALA A 327 -38.02 -19.63 -17.65
CA ALA A 327 -38.09 -18.20 -17.44
C ALA A 327 -37.01 -17.51 -18.27
N VAL A 328 -37.43 -16.51 -19.03
CA VAL A 328 -36.62 -15.82 -20.02
C VAL A 328 -36.78 -14.32 -19.80
N ASN A 329 -35.65 -13.64 -19.62
CA ASN A 329 -35.61 -12.18 -19.51
C ASN A 329 -35.42 -11.59 -20.90
N ILE A 330 -36.30 -10.68 -21.29
CA ILE A 330 -36.31 -9.99 -22.57
C ILE A 330 -36.13 -8.50 -22.29
N ILE A 331 -35.11 -7.88 -22.87
CA ILE A 331 -34.78 -6.48 -22.71
C ILE A 331 -35.19 -5.75 -23.99
N LEU A 332 -36.18 -4.85 -23.88
CA LEU A 332 -36.71 -4.04 -24.97
C LEU A 332 -35.82 -2.83 -25.28
N PRO A 333 -35.85 -2.27 -26.50
CA PRO A 333 -35.13 -1.05 -26.85
C PRO A 333 -35.62 0.17 -26.05
N PRO A 334 -34.81 1.21 -25.84
CA PRO A 334 -35.18 2.35 -24.97
C PRO A 334 -36.45 3.12 -25.37
N ASN A 335 -36.77 3.17 -26.67
CA ASN A 335 -37.89 3.92 -27.22
C ASN A 335 -39.20 3.11 -27.33
N TRP A 336 -39.25 1.87 -26.86
CA TRP A 336 -40.45 1.06 -26.96
C TRP A 336 -41.66 1.73 -26.29
N THR A 337 -42.84 1.54 -26.88
CA THR A 337 -44.15 1.98 -26.36
C THR A 337 -45.07 0.80 -26.12
N LYS A 338 -45.02 -0.20 -27.02
CA LYS A 338 -45.88 -1.38 -27.01
C LYS A 338 -45.11 -2.58 -27.53
N ALA A 339 -45.30 -3.74 -26.92
CA ALA A 339 -44.74 -5.00 -27.38
C ALA A 339 -45.81 -6.09 -27.44
N ARG A 340 -45.75 -6.92 -28.48
CA ARG A 340 -46.54 -8.15 -28.58
C ARG A 340 -45.59 -9.33 -28.40
N VAL A 341 -45.94 -10.25 -27.51
CA VAL A 341 -45.14 -11.43 -27.19
C VAL A 341 -45.97 -12.68 -27.47
N THR A 342 -45.56 -13.45 -28.48
CA THR A 342 -46.20 -14.72 -28.82
C THR A 342 -45.40 -15.87 -28.21
N VAL A 343 -46.07 -16.71 -27.42
CA VAL A 343 -45.48 -17.88 -26.76
C VAL A 343 -46.14 -19.14 -27.30
N GLU A 344 -45.35 -20.02 -27.90
CA GLU A 344 -45.77 -21.36 -28.32
C GLU A 344 -45.00 -22.39 -27.49
N ALA A 345 -45.70 -23.34 -26.87
CA ALA A 345 -45.09 -24.38 -26.06
C ALA A 345 -45.79 -25.72 -26.29
N SER A 346 -45.03 -26.82 -26.23
CA SER A 346 -45.59 -28.18 -26.23
C SER A 346 -45.70 -28.73 -24.82
N ASN A 347 -46.68 -29.59 -24.54
CA ASN A 347 -46.92 -30.18 -23.22
C ASN A 347 -46.91 -29.15 -22.08
N ALA A 348 -47.62 -28.03 -22.27
CA ALA A 348 -47.57 -26.89 -21.38
C ALA A 348 -48.77 -26.84 -20.41
N LEU A 349 -48.52 -26.40 -19.18
CA LEU A 349 -49.55 -26.15 -18.17
C LEU A 349 -49.85 -24.66 -18.02
N SER A 350 -48.86 -23.80 -18.26
CA SER A 350 -49.01 -22.37 -18.06
C SER A 350 -48.06 -21.55 -18.92
N ALA A 351 -48.45 -20.31 -19.19
CA ALA A 351 -47.56 -19.27 -19.69
C ALA A 351 -47.92 -17.95 -19.01
N GLY A 352 -46.92 -17.15 -18.71
CA GLY A 352 -47.06 -15.87 -18.05
C GLY A 352 -46.03 -14.88 -18.54
N LEU A 353 -46.41 -13.61 -18.45
CA LEU A 353 -45.57 -12.47 -18.74
C LEU A 353 -45.61 -11.52 -17.54
N LEU A 354 -44.43 -11.07 -17.14
CA LEU A 354 -44.25 -10.07 -16.09
C LEU A 354 -43.53 -8.86 -16.69
N TYR A 355 -44.03 -7.66 -16.41
CA TYR A 355 -43.44 -6.38 -16.81
C TYR A 355 -43.15 -5.54 -15.55
N PRO A 356 -41.95 -5.70 -14.94
CA PRO A 356 -41.51 -4.85 -13.85
C PRO A 356 -41.14 -3.45 -14.36
N TYR A 357 -41.82 -2.42 -13.88
CA TYR A 357 -41.67 -1.05 -14.38
C TYR A 357 -41.14 -0.04 -13.36
N SER A 358 -41.29 -0.31 -12.06
CA SER A 358 -40.68 0.51 -11.01
C SER A 358 -40.38 -0.32 -9.76
N GLN A 359 -39.56 0.24 -8.89
CA GLN A 359 -39.19 -0.35 -7.60
C GLN A 359 -39.65 0.58 -6.47
N GLU A 360 -40.38 0.04 -5.49
CA GLU A 360 -40.86 0.81 -4.32
C GLU A 360 -39.91 0.71 -3.12
N THR A 361 -39.40 -0.49 -2.86
CA THR A 361 -38.43 -0.76 -1.80
C THR A 361 -37.31 -1.63 -2.35
N SER A 362 -36.29 -1.96 -1.55
CA SER A 362 -35.21 -2.86 -1.97
C SER A 362 -35.70 -4.21 -2.55
N TYR A 363 -36.91 -4.67 -2.15
CA TYR A 363 -37.45 -5.98 -2.53
C TYR A 363 -38.85 -5.96 -3.16
N VAL A 364 -39.56 -4.82 -3.19
CA VAL A 364 -40.93 -4.71 -3.72
C VAL A 364 -40.93 -3.94 -5.03
N TYR A 365 -41.57 -4.53 -6.05
CA TYR A 365 -41.61 -4.02 -7.42
C TYR A 365 -43.04 -3.89 -7.88
N ASN A 366 -43.27 -2.83 -8.64
CA ASN A 366 -44.51 -2.68 -9.37
C ASN A 366 -44.38 -3.43 -10.69
N VAL A 367 -45.25 -4.43 -10.85
CA VAL A 367 -45.22 -5.39 -11.93
C VAL A 367 -46.61 -5.45 -12.56
N ALA A 368 -46.68 -5.25 -13.87
CA ALA A 368 -47.87 -5.64 -14.63
C ALA A 368 -47.71 -7.11 -15.05
N SER A 369 -48.71 -7.94 -14.79
CA SER A 369 -48.64 -9.38 -15.07
C SER A 369 -49.83 -9.85 -15.90
N ALA A 370 -49.58 -10.76 -16.82
CA ALA A 370 -50.60 -11.51 -17.53
C ALA A 370 -50.24 -12.99 -17.47
N LYS A 371 -51.19 -13.86 -17.13
CA LYS A 371 -50.96 -15.31 -17.02
C LYS A 371 -52.13 -16.08 -17.58
N VAL A 372 -51.82 -17.19 -18.24
CA VAL A 372 -52.79 -18.23 -18.59
C VAL A 372 -52.40 -19.56 -17.94
N ASP A 373 -53.43 -20.32 -17.58
CA ASP A 373 -53.30 -21.66 -17.00
C ASP A 373 -54.22 -22.61 -17.78
N ALA A 374 -53.73 -23.81 -18.05
CA ALA A 374 -54.44 -24.87 -18.74
C ALA A 374 -55.54 -25.56 -17.90
N GLN A 375 -55.97 -24.92 -16.80
CA GLN A 375 -57.09 -25.33 -15.96
C GLN A 375 -56.92 -26.75 -15.41
N GLY A 376 -55.67 -27.13 -15.10
CA GLY A 376 -55.33 -28.45 -14.57
C GLY A 376 -55.23 -29.58 -15.59
N ARG A 377 -55.26 -29.30 -16.91
CA ARG A 377 -54.95 -30.27 -17.97
C ARG A 377 -53.72 -29.83 -18.75
N VAL A 378 -52.84 -30.75 -19.15
CA VAL A 378 -51.70 -30.41 -20.00
C VAL A 378 -52.19 -30.11 -21.42
N CYS A 379 -51.83 -28.94 -21.97
CA CYS A 379 -52.00 -28.65 -23.39
C CYS A 379 -50.87 -29.32 -24.18
N SER A 380 -51.19 -30.22 -25.12
CA SER A 380 -50.19 -30.77 -26.04
C SER A 380 -49.56 -29.67 -26.89
N SER A 381 -50.34 -28.64 -27.24
CA SER A 381 -49.87 -27.39 -27.86
C SER A 381 -50.55 -26.19 -27.20
N LEU A 382 -49.76 -25.27 -26.70
CA LEU A 382 -50.17 -24.01 -26.09
C LEU A 382 -49.69 -22.86 -26.98
N THR A 383 -50.59 -21.95 -27.36
CA THR A 383 -50.23 -20.69 -28.04
C THR A 383 -50.88 -19.53 -27.30
N VAL A 384 -50.08 -18.55 -26.89
CA VAL A 384 -50.53 -17.38 -26.13
C VAL A 384 -49.94 -16.13 -26.74
N VAL A 385 -50.77 -15.11 -26.92
CA VAL A 385 -50.33 -13.79 -27.37
C VAL A 385 -50.55 -12.80 -26.25
N PHE A 386 -49.46 -12.24 -25.75
CA PHE A 386 -49.49 -11.18 -24.75
C PHE A 386 -49.28 -9.82 -25.41
N GLU A 387 -49.86 -8.79 -24.82
CA GLU A 387 -49.61 -7.39 -25.14
C GLU A 387 -49.09 -6.67 -23.91
N VAL A 388 -48.03 -5.90 -24.07
CA VAL A 388 -47.45 -5.07 -23.00
C VAL A 388 -47.41 -3.63 -23.46
N VAL A 389 -47.91 -2.73 -22.63
CA VAL A 389 -47.91 -1.29 -22.88
C VAL A 389 -47.04 -0.61 -21.83
N ARG A 390 -46.17 0.31 -22.26
CA ARG A 390 -45.24 0.99 -21.36
C ARG A 390 -45.92 2.03 -20.48
N ASN A 391 -46.83 2.80 -21.05
CA ASN A 391 -47.49 3.93 -20.37
C ASN A 391 -48.96 4.11 -20.84
N PRO A 392 -49.96 3.89 -19.95
CA PRO A 392 -49.81 3.35 -18.60
C PRO A 392 -49.23 1.93 -18.64
N ALA A 393 -48.49 1.53 -17.61
CA ALA A 393 -47.88 0.21 -17.55
C ALA A 393 -48.97 -0.87 -17.43
N SER A 394 -49.09 -1.73 -18.44
CA SER A 394 -50.07 -2.82 -18.44
C SER A 394 -49.57 -4.05 -19.21
N ALA A 395 -50.16 -5.21 -18.89
CA ALA A 395 -49.92 -6.48 -19.55
C ALA A 395 -51.28 -7.21 -19.71
N HIS A 396 -51.58 -7.65 -20.93
CA HIS A 396 -52.86 -8.26 -21.28
C HIS A 396 -52.66 -9.57 -22.05
N VAL A 397 -53.63 -10.48 -21.94
CA VAL A 397 -53.72 -11.67 -22.81
C VAL A 397 -54.63 -11.33 -23.98
N LEU A 398 -54.10 -11.26 -25.20
CA LEU A 398 -54.90 -10.99 -26.40
C LEU A 398 -55.62 -12.24 -26.89
N SER A 399 -54.95 -13.38 -26.89
CA SER A 399 -55.51 -14.66 -27.32
C SER A 399 -54.78 -15.83 -26.66
N TYR A 400 -55.51 -16.91 -26.41
CA TYR A 400 -54.99 -18.12 -25.78
C TYR A 400 -55.66 -19.35 -26.40
N TYR A 401 -54.83 -20.25 -26.95
CA TYR A 401 -55.25 -21.52 -27.54
C TYR A 401 -54.61 -22.70 -26.82
N CYS A 402 -55.43 -23.68 -26.43
CA CYS A 402 -54.98 -24.96 -25.89
C CYS A 402 -55.49 -26.08 -26.79
N ASN A 403 -54.58 -26.86 -27.38
CA ASN A 403 -54.90 -27.93 -28.33
C ASN A 403 -55.75 -27.44 -29.52
N GLY A 404 -55.57 -26.18 -29.93
CA GLY A 404 -56.32 -25.54 -31.02
C GLY A 404 -57.67 -24.93 -30.62
N CYS A 405 -58.13 -25.11 -29.37
CA CYS A 405 -59.36 -24.48 -28.88
C CYS A 405 -59.03 -23.14 -28.21
N GLU A 406 -59.74 -22.08 -28.59
CA GLU A 406 -59.68 -20.78 -27.93
C GLU A 406 -60.28 -20.89 -26.52
N VAL A 407 -59.57 -20.34 -25.53
CA VAL A 407 -60.01 -20.35 -24.13
C VAL A 407 -60.03 -18.92 -23.63
N ASN A 408 -61.13 -18.51 -23.01
CA ASN A 408 -61.21 -17.18 -22.40
C ASN A 408 -60.14 -17.04 -21.31
N PRO A 409 -59.22 -16.06 -21.43
CA PRO A 409 -58.16 -15.89 -20.45
C PRO A 409 -58.76 -15.46 -19.11
N ARG A 410 -58.15 -15.95 -18.02
CA ARG A 410 -58.34 -15.36 -16.70
C ARG A 410 -57.20 -14.39 -16.49
N GLU A 411 -57.47 -13.10 -16.50
CA GLU A 411 -56.46 -12.09 -16.19
C GLU A 411 -56.19 -12.08 -14.68
N PHE A 412 -54.91 -12.04 -14.31
CA PHE A 412 -54.49 -11.94 -12.93
C PHE A 412 -53.43 -10.83 -12.80
N TYR A 413 -53.74 -9.84 -11.97
CA TYR A 413 -52.81 -8.78 -11.59
C TYR A 413 -52.23 -9.12 -10.21
N ALA A 414 -50.92 -9.28 -10.13
CA ALA A 414 -50.24 -9.58 -8.88
C ALA A 414 -48.99 -8.71 -8.70
N GLN A 415 -48.85 -8.13 -7.50
CA GLN A 415 -47.56 -7.64 -7.01
C GLN A 415 -46.74 -8.85 -6.55
N GLY A 416 -45.45 -8.88 -6.88
CA GLY A 416 -44.58 -10.02 -6.60
C GLY A 416 -43.18 -9.60 -6.15
N PHE A 417 -42.50 -10.51 -5.46
CA PHE A 417 -41.11 -10.34 -5.04
C PHE A 417 -40.14 -10.53 -6.22
N TRP A 418 -39.01 -9.83 -6.19
CA TRP A 418 -37.98 -9.89 -7.24
C TRP A 418 -37.02 -11.04 -7.03
N ASN A 419 -36.87 -11.86 -8.06
CA ASN A 419 -35.86 -12.91 -8.15
C ASN A 419 -35.17 -12.94 -9.52
N PHE A 420 -35.29 -11.87 -10.31
CA PHE A 420 -34.85 -11.84 -11.72
C PHE A 420 -33.37 -11.45 -11.90
N GLY A 421 -32.56 -11.48 -10.83
CA GLY A 421 -31.15 -11.05 -10.81
C GLY A 421 -30.99 -9.56 -10.53
N GLU A 422 -30.03 -9.19 -9.68
CA GLU A 422 -29.79 -7.79 -9.30
C GLU A 422 -29.41 -6.95 -10.52
N GLY A 423 -28.58 -7.50 -11.43
CA GLY A 423 -28.11 -6.77 -12.61
C GLY A 423 -29.23 -6.35 -13.55
N ASN A 424 -30.39 -6.99 -13.49
CA ASN A 424 -31.54 -6.67 -14.34
C ASN A 424 -32.36 -5.47 -13.86
N LYS A 425 -32.12 -4.95 -12.64
CA LYS A 425 -32.82 -3.76 -12.12
C LYS A 425 -32.58 -2.50 -12.96
N GLN A 426 -31.43 -2.42 -13.63
CA GLN A 426 -31.11 -1.33 -14.54
C GLN A 426 -32.01 -1.29 -15.79
N TYR A 427 -32.78 -2.35 -16.05
CA TYR A 427 -33.72 -2.45 -17.16
C TYR A 427 -35.19 -2.35 -16.71
N LEU A 428 -35.48 -1.89 -15.50
CA LEU A 428 -36.86 -1.60 -15.10
C LEU A 428 -37.54 -0.66 -16.12
N GLY A 429 -38.77 -0.99 -16.49
CA GLY A 429 -39.50 -0.29 -17.55
C GLY A 429 -39.08 -0.68 -18.97
N ARG A 430 -38.18 -1.66 -19.13
CA ARG A 430 -37.77 -2.28 -20.41
C ARG A 430 -37.64 -3.80 -20.34
N LEU A 431 -37.62 -4.36 -19.14
CA LEU A 431 -37.52 -5.79 -18.90
C LEU A 431 -38.90 -6.44 -18.99
N LEU A 432 -39.03 -7.49 -19.79
CA LEU A 432 -40.12 -8.45 -19.73
C LEU A 432 -39.56 -9.77 -19.21
N VAL A 433 -40.32 -10.47 -18.39
CA VAL A 433 -40.00 -11.83 -17.96
C VAL A 433 -41.10 -12.74 -18.46
N VAL A 434 -40.76 -13.63 -19.38
CA VAL A 434 -41.69 -14.63 -19.91
C VAL A 434 -41.41 -15.94 -19.18
N THR A 435 -42.42 -16.51 -18.55
CA THR A 435 -42.29 -17.70 -17.71
C THR A 435 -43.44 -18.66 -17.94
N GLY A 436 -43.27 -19.93 -17.56
CA GLY A 436 -44.35 -20.90 -17.59
C GLY A 436 -43.83 -22.32 -17.43
N ASP A 437 -44.74 -23.26 -17.62
CA ASP A 437 -44.46 -24.68 -17.56
C ASP A 437 -44.75 -25.31 -18.91
N GLY A 438 -43.74 -25.87 -19.58
CA GLY A 438 -43.90 -26.47 -20.90
C GLY A 438 -42.58 -26.87 -21.56
N SER A 439 -42.67 -27.83 -22.47
CA SER A 439 -41.55 -28.36 -23.26
C SER A 439 -41.39 -27.60 -24.58
N ILE A 440 -40.15 -27.34 -25.00
CA ILE A 440 -39.81 -26.69 -26.29
C ILE A 440 -40.64 -25.41 -26.49
N VAL A 441 -40.21 -24.33 -25.86
CA VAL A 441 -40.91 -23.05 -25.95
C VAL A 441 -40.31 -22.19 -27.05
N ARG A 442 -41.16 -21.64 -27.90
CA ARG A 442 -40.81 -20.61 -28.90
C ARG A 442 -41.45 -19.30 -28.48
N ILE A 443 -40.64 -18.26 -28.36
CA ILE A 443 -41.09 -16.92 -27.98
C ILE A 443 -40.71 -15.95 -29.09
N GLN A 444 -41.69 -15.24 -29.63
CA GLN A 444 -41.50 -14.18 -30.62
C GLN A 444 -41.88 -12.84 -30.01
N VAL A 445 -41.12 -11.80 -30.34
CA VAL A 445 -41.32 -10.46 -29.80
C VAL A 445 -41.41 -9.46 -30.94
N GLU A 446 -42.55 -8.79 -31.04
CA GLU A 446 -42.78 -7.67 -31.95
C GLU A 446 -42.80 -6.37 -31.11
N VAL A 447 -41.95 -5.40 -31.45
CA VAL A 447 -41.83 -4.15 -30.68
C VAL A 447 -42.22 -2.96 -31.56
N ASN A 448 -43.11 -2.13 -31.02
CA ASN A 448 -43.44 -0.81 -31.54
C ASN A 448 -42.81 0.24 -30.62
N GLY A 449 -42.21 1.28 -31.19
CA GLY A 449 -41.51 2.33 -30.43
C GLY A 449 -41.45 3.66 -31.15
#